data_AF-A0A0N8K055-F1
#
_entry.id   AF-A0A0N8K055-F1
#
_cell.length_a   1.000
_cell.length_b   1.000
_cell.length_c   1.000
_cell.angle_alpha   90.00
_cell.angle_beta   90.00
_cell.angle_gamma   90.00
#
_symmetry.space_group_name_H-M   'P 1'
#
loop_
_entity.id
_entity.type
_entity.pdbx_description
1 polymer ?
#
loop_
_entity_poly.entity_id
_entity_poly.type
_entity_poly.pdbx_seq_one_letter_code
_entity_poly.pdbx_strand_id
1 'polypeptide(L)'
;MEGEKDWEKYEVARGLKTCVDRIRSEYQVDLKSKKMETCQRAVALYFIDKLALRAGNEKEEGETADTVGCCSLRVEHITLHEQLNGDKCVVEFDFLGKDCIRYYNKVPVTKRVFKNLKLFMENKQGGEDLFDRLNTTLLNKYLSSLMPGLTAKVFRTYNASITLQQQLRELSIKSDSLAEKLLAYNRANRAVAILCNHQRAPPKTFEQSMANLHAKIDHRKEQLALARSELKQAKKEAKGTTDDKLQAVLERKKRAVQRCEEQLLRLEVQATDREENKQIALGTSKLNYLDPRISVAWCKNMDVPLEKIYNKTLRDKFAWAIHMTNPDFEF
;
A
#
# COMPACT_ATOMS: atom_id res chain seq x y z
N MET A 1 -23.13 -15.39 3.06
CA MET A 1 -23.90 -14.22 3.53
C MET A 1 -23.05 -12.95 3.78
N GLU A 2 -21.92 -12.95 4.50
CA GLU A 2 -20.98 -11.79 4.52
C GLU A 2 -19.69 -12.04 3.71
N GLY A 3 -19.07 -13.22 3.85
CA GLY A 3 -17.87 -13.59 3.07
C GLY A 3 -18.12 -13.68 1.56
N GLU A 4 -19.34 -14.00 1.14
CA GLU A 4 -19.76 -14.06 -0.26
C GLU A 4 -19.75 -12.67 -0.92
N LYS A 5 -20.30 -11.66 -0.24
CA LYS A 5 -20.25 -10.27 -0.72
C LYS A 5 -18.82 -9.72 -0.78
N ASP A 6 -17.98 -10.11 0.18
CA ASP A 6 -16.56 -9.73 0.20
C ASP A 6 -15.78 -10.41 -0.95
N TRP A 7 -16.09 -11.67 -1.26
CA TRP A 7 -15.56 -12.37 -2.43
C TRP A 7 -16.02 -11.73 -3.74
N GLU A 8 -17.32 -11.49 -3.92
CA GLU A 8 -17.89 -10.83 -5.11
C GLU A 8 -17.24 -9.47 -5.36
N LYS A 9 -17.00 -8.69 -4.31
CA LYS A 9 -16.29 -7.40 -4.40
C LYS A 9 -14.93 -7.55 -5.09
N TYR A 10 -14.17 -8.60 -4.76
CA TYR A 10 -12.88 -8.86 -5.40
C TYR A 10 -13.03 -9.43 -6.81
N GLU A 11 -14.04 -10.25 -7.09
CA GLU A 11 -14.32 -10.71 -8.47
C GLU A 11 -14.68 -9.55 -9.39
N VAL A 12 -15.48 -8.58 -8.94
CA VAL A 12 -15.76 -7.36 -9.73
C VAL A 12 -14.46 -6.59 -10.00
N ALA A 13 -13.54 -6.51 -9.02
CA ALA A 13 -12.25 -5.87 -9.21
C ALA A 13 -11.34 -6.64 -10.20
N ARG A 14 -11.42 -7.97 -10.23
CA ARG A 14 -10.74 -8.81 -11.26
C ARG A 14 -11.39 -8.65 -12.63
N GLY A 15 -12.72 -8.50 -12.70
CA GLY A 15 -13.42 -8.12 -13.92
C GLY A 15 -12.94 -6.77 -14.47
N LEU A 16 -12.67 -5.80 -13.59
CA LEU A 16 -12.06 -4.53 -14.01
C LEU A 16 -10.67 -4.76 -14.63
N LYS A 17 -9.83 -5.65 -14.08
CA LYS A 17 -8.49 -5.96 -14.62
C LYS A 17 -8.54 -6.34 -16.11
N THR A 18 -9.56 -7.09 -16.55
CA THR A 18 -9.64 -7.56 -17.94
C THR A 18 -10.04 -6.47 -18.94
N CYS A 19 -10.63 -5.36 -18.49
CA CYS A 19 -11.13 -4.29 -19.34
C CYS A 19 -10.56 -2.90 -19.01
N VAL A 20 -9.71 -2.78 -17.99
CA VAL A 20 -9.19 -1.48 -17.51
C VAL A 20 -8.46 -0.70 -18.61
N ASP A 21 -7.71 -1.37 -19.47
CA ASP A 21 -6.95 -0.69 -20.54
C ASP A 21 -7.85 -0.15 -21.65
N ARG A 22 -8.98 -0.82 -21.91
CA ARG A 22 -10.05 -0.27 -22.77
C ARG A 22 -10.65 0.98 -22.14
N ILE A 23 -11.02 0.93 -20.86
CA ILE A 23 -11.56 2.09 -20.13
C ILE A 23 -10.57 3.25 -20.12
N ARG A 24 -9.27 2.96 -19.95
CA ARG A 24 -8.19 3.95 -20.02
C ARG A 24 -8.11 4.60 -21.38
N SER A 25 -8.18 3.80 -22.44
CA SER A 25 -8.18 4.33 -23.80
C SER A 25 -9.40 5.21 -24.07
N GLU A 26 -10.58 4.80 -23.62
CA GLU A 26 -11.82 5.57 -23.74
C GLU A 26 -11.75 6.91 -23.02
N TYR A 27 -11.33 6.94 -21.74
CA TYR A 27 -11.26 8.23 -21.04
C TYR A 27 -10.18 9.14 -21.65
N GLN A 28 -9.10 8.61 -22.23
CA GLN A 28 -8.08 9.41 -22.92
C GLN A 28 -8.63 10.07 -24.19
N VAL A 29 -9.57 9.41 -24.88
CA VAL A 29 -10.32 10.01 -25.99
C VAL A 29 -11.28 11.07 -25.47
N ASP A 30 -12.02 10.78 -24.40
CA ASP A 30 -12.99 11.69 -23.79
C ASP A 30 -12.35 12.98 -23.26
N LEU A 31 -11.08 12.94 -22.83
CA LEU A 31 -10.32 14.15 -22.49
C LEU A 31 -10.28 15.18 -23.63
N LYS A 32 -10.48 14.74 -24.88
CA LYS A 32 -10.50 15.58 -26.09
C LYS A 32 -11.92 15.96 -26.55
N SER A 33 -12.95 15.57 -25.80
CA SER A 33 -14.34 15.84 -26.14
C SER A 33 -14.63 17.35 -26.25
N LYS A 34 -15.62 17.70 -27.07
CA LYS A 34 -16.16 19.06 -27.14
C LYS A 34 -17.16 19.35 -26.00
N LYS A 35 -17.68 18.29 -25.35
CA LYS A 35 -18.65 18.41 -24.25
C LYS A 35 -17.91 18.52 -22.92
N MET A 36 -18.15 19.61 -22.18
CA MET A 36 -17.50 19.87 -20.88
C MET A 36 -17.74 18.75 -19.87
N GLU A 37 -18.99 18.27 -19.75
CA GLU A 37 -19.36 17.14 -18.88
C GLU A 37 -18.51 15.88 -19.15
N THR A 38 -18.30 15.55 -20.43
CA THR A 38 -17.47 14.41 -20.83
C THR A 38 -16.00 14.61 -20.43
N CYS A 39 -15.45 15.80 -20.64
CA CYS A 39 -14.09 16.13 -20.23
C CYS A 39 -13.92 16.05 -18.70
N GLN A 40 -14.86 16.61 -17.93
CA GLN A 40 -14.84 16.56 -16.47
C GLN A 40 -14.90 15.13 -15.95
N ARG A 41 -15.85 14.33 -16.46
CA ARG A 41 -15.95 12.90 -16.14
C ARG A 41 -14.65 12.15 -16.43
N ALA A 42 -14.02 12.41 -17.57
CA ALA A 42 -12.77 11.76 -17.95
C ALA A 42 -11.59 12.14 -17.04
N VAL A 43 -11.48 13.42 -16.65
CA VAL A 43 -10.45 13.87 -15.71
C VAL A 43 -10.69 13.29 -14.31
N ALA A 44 -11.93 13.29 -13.82
CA ALA A 44 -12.27 12.69 -12.53
C ALA A 44 -11.97 11.17 -12.53
N LEU A 45 -12.32 10.46 -13.60
CA LEU A 45 -11.99 9.04 -13.74
C LEU A 45 -10.47 8.81 -13.80
N TYR A 46 -9.72 9.68 -14.48
CA TYR A 46 -8.25 9.66 -14.48
C TYR A 46 -7.67 9.81 -13.06
N PHE A 47 -8.20 10.72 -12.24
CA PHE A 47 -7.76 10.87 -10.85
C PHE A 47 -8.10 9.65 -9.99
N ILE A 48 -9.28 9.06 -10.15
CA ILE A 48 -9.67 7.84 -9.42
C ILE A 48 -8.78 6.65 -9.84
N ASP A 49 -8.50 6.48 -11.13
CA ASP A 49 -7.64 5.40 -11.66
C ASP A 49 -6.17 5.59 -11.23
N LYS A 50 -5.59 6.80 -11.39
CA LYS A 50 -4.15 7.01 -11.17
C LYS A 50 -3.77 7.29 -9.72
N LEU A 51 -4.64 7.97 -8.98
CA LEU A 51 -4.34 8.45 -7.62
C LEU A 51 -5.15 7.72 -6.54
N ALA A 52 -5.99 6.76 -6.93
CA ALA A 52 -6.86 6.01 -6.04
C ALA A 52 -7.71 6.92 -5.12
N LEU A 53 -8.15 8.07 -5.63
CA LEU A 53 -9.05 8.97 -4.91
C LEU A 53 -10.41 8.29 -4.67
N ARG A 54 -11.06 8.64 -3.57
CA ARG A 54 -12.46 8.25 -3.32
C ARG A 54 -13.37 9.09 -4.22
N ALA A 55 -14.56 8.57 -4.54
CA ALA A 55 -15.52 9.27 -5.40
C ALA A 55 -15.92 10.64 -4.84
N GLY A 56 -16.18 10.76 -3.54
CA GLY A 56 -16.60 12.03 -2.90
C GLY A 56 -18.07 12.34 -3.14
N ASN A 57 -18.95 11.84 -2.26
CA ASN A 57 -20.36 12.23 -2.30
C ASN A 57 -20.51 13.63 -1.70
N GLU A 58 -21.45 14.41 -2.23
CA GLU A 58 -21.91 15.65 -1.60
C GLU A 58 -22.42 15.36 -0.17
N LYS A 59 -22.15 16.29 0.73
CA LYS A 59 -22.61 16.27 2.11
C LYS A 59 -23.31 17.58 2.40
N GLU A 60 -24.29 17.54 3.31
CA GLU A 60 -24.98 18.75 3.74
C GLU A 60 -24.01 19.67 4.50
N GLU A 61 -23.99 20.95 4.11
CA GLU A 61 -23.13 21.97 4.71
C GLU A 61 -23.50 22.18 6.18
N GLY A 62 -22.50 22.16 7.06
CA GLY A 62 -22.67 22.42 8.50
C GLY A 62 -22.98 21.19 9.37
N GLU A 63 -23.34 20.04 8.79
CA GLU A 63 -23.63 18.82 9.56
C GLU A 63 -22.41 17.91 9.76
N THR A 64 -21.46 17.97 8.82
CA THR A 64 -20.28 17.10 8.83
C THR A 64 -19.00 17.90 8.63
N ALA A 65 -17.87 17.34 9.06
CA ALA A 65 -16.57 17.94 8.79
C ALA A 65 -16.36 18.12 7.27
N ASP A 66 -15.93 19.32 6.87
CA ASP A 66 -15.65 19.68 5.48
C ASP A 66 -14.54 18.78 4.93
N THR A 67 -14.96 17.78 4.17
CA THR A 67 -14.10 16.72 3.66
C THR A 67 -14.60 16.33 2.29
N VAL A 68 -13.67 16.21 1.34
CA VAL A 68 -13.99 16.03 -0.07
C VAL A 68 -13.41 14.74 -0.63
N GLY A 69 -13.96 14.32 -1.78
CA GLY A 69 -13.36 13.31 -2.65
C GLY A 69 -13.31 13.84 -4.07
N CYS A 70 -13.00 12.97 -5.03
CA CYS A 70 -12.70 13.36 -6.40
C CYS A 70 -13.79 14.23 -7.05
N CYS A 71 -15.05 13.82 -7.01
CA CYS A 71 -16.16 14.53 -7.64
C CYS A 71 -16.56 15.80 -6.89
N SER A 72 -16.21 15.91 -5.59
CA SER A 72 -16.51 17.08 -4.75
C SER A 72 -15.28 17.95 -4.50
N LEU A 73 -14.24 17.83 -5.33
CA LEU A 73 -13.11 18.76 -5.29
C LEU A 73 -13.58 20.16 -5.67
N ARG A 74 -13.02 21.16 -4.99
CA ARG A 74 -13.21 22.59 -5.24
C ARG A 74 -11.95 23.16 -5.84
N VAL A 75 -12.05 24.36 -6.42
CA VAL A 75 -10.92 25.06 -7.06
C VAL A 75 -9.75 25.26 -6.09
N GLU A 76 -10.03 25.58 -4.82
CA GLU A 76 -9.01 25.79 -3.78
C GLU A 76 -8.17 24.55 -3.43
N HIS A 77 -8.68 23.35 -3.73
CA HIS A 77 -8.00 22.09 -3.39
C HIS A 77 -6.89 21.70 -4.34
N ILE A 78 -6.73 22.41 -5.46
CA ILE A 78 -5.67 22.16 -6.43
C ILE A 78 -4.94 23.44 -6.84
N THR A 79 -3.61 23.33 -6.98
CA THR A 79 -2.77 24.36 -7.59
C THR A 79 -2.12 23.80 -8.84
N LEU A 80 -2.20 24.54 -9.96
CA LEU A 80 -1.64 24.14 -11.24
C LEU A 80 -0.27 24.79 -11.47
N HIS A 81 0.77 23.97 -11.61
CA HIS A 81 2.13 24.40 -11.88
C HIS A 81 2.54 23.99 -13.30
N GLU A 82 2.87 24.95 -14.16
CA GLU A 82 3.36 24.64 -15.52
C GLU A 82 4.67 23.84 -15.47
N GLN A 83 5.54 24.18 -14.51
CA GLN A 83 6.75 23.45 -14.21
C GLN A 83 7.03 23.49 -12.70
N LEU A 84 7.37 22.35 -12.11
CA LEU A 84 7.75 22.25 -10.70
C LEU A 84 8.77 21.12 -10.54
N ASN A 85 9.90 21.40 -9.87
CA ASN A 85 10.96 20.42 -9.61
C ASN A 85 11.46 19.66 -10.86
N GLY A 86 11.46 20.32 -12.03
CA GLY A 86 11.88 19.72 -13.31
C GLY A 86 10.74 19.04 -14.09
N ASP A 87 9.63 18.68 -13.44
CA ASP A 87 8.45 18.11 -14.08
C ASP A 87 7.57 19.19 -14.71
N LYS A 88 6.91 18.86 -15.82
CA LYS A 88 5.96 19.73 -16.52
C LYS A 88 4.53 19.34 -16.18
N CYS A 89 3.61 20.32 -16.19
CA CYS A 89 2.18 20.11 -15.97
C CYS A 89 1.90 19.39 -14.63
N VAL A 90 2.34 19.98 -13.53
CA VAL A 90 2.21 19.40 -12.19
C VAL A 90 0.95 19.93 -11.51
N VAL A 91 0.14 19.02 -10.98
CA VAL A 91 -1.02 19.35 -10.13
C VAL A 91 -0.63 19.10 -8.69
N GLU A 92 -0.65 20.15 -7.88
CA GLU A 92 -0.53 20.07 -6.43
C GLU A 92 -1.93 19.93 -5.82
N PHE A 93 -2.19 18.81 -5.17
CA PHE A 93 -3.43 18.55 -4.43
C PHE A 93 -3.20 18.83 -2.95
N ASP A 94 -4.13 19.54 -2.33
CA ASP A 94 -4.14 19.78 -0.88
C ASP A 94 -5.58 19.88 -0.37
N PHE A 95 -6.08 18.82 0.25
CA PHE A 95 -7.45 18.80 0.79
C PHE A 95 -7.59 17.80 1.94
N LEU A 96 -8.67 17.94 2.71
CA LEU A 96 -9.05 16.97 3.73
C LEU A 96 -9.98 15.91 3.15
N GLY A 97 -9.55 14.65 3.19
CA GLY A 97 -10.36 13.51 2.74
C GLY A 97 -11.19 12.91 3.88
N LYS A 98 -11.64 11.66 3.67
CA LYS A 98 -12.32 10.86 4.70
C LYS A 98 -11.55 10.88 6.03
N ASP A 99 -12.29 11.01 7.14
CA ASP A 99 -11.76 11.03 8.51
C ASP A 99 -10.82 12.24 8.75
N CYS A 100 -10.99 13.33 7.99
CA CYS A 100 -10.17 14.54 8.01
C CYS A 100 -8.68 14.29 7.76
N ILE A 101 -8.34 13.20 7.07
CA ILE A 101 -6.96 12.90 6.71
C ILE A 101 -6.57 13.74 5.50
N ARG A 102 -5.54 14.58 5.67
CA ARG A 102 -4.99 15.42 4.60
C ARG A 102 -4.46 14.54 3.46
N TYR A 103 -4.86 14.85 2.24
CA TYR A 103 -4.25 14.37 1.01
C TYR A 103 -3.40 15.50 0.44
N TYR A 104 -2.09 15.32 0.52
CA TYR A 104 -1.12 16.25 -0.08
C TYR A 104 -0.28 15.49 -1.09
N ASN A 105 -0.28 15.94 -2.34
CA ASN A 105 0.49 15.28 -3.40
C ASN A 105 0.80 16.24 -4.55
N LYS A 106 1.98 16.07 -5.17
CA LYS A 106 2.40 16.82 -6.36
C LYS A 106 2.58 15.82 -7.49
N VAL A 107 1.67 15.87 -8.46
CA VAL A 107 1.56 14.83 -9.48
C VAL A 107 1.76 15.43 -10.87
N PRO A 108 2.78 15.01 -11.63
CA PRO A 108 2.85 15.29 -13.06
C PRO A 108 1.68 14.62 -13.77
N VAL A 109 0.89 15.40 -14.52
CA VAL A 109 -0.24 14.88 -15.29
C VAL A 109 0.00 15.07 -16.79
N THR A 110 -0.81 14.38 -17.61
CA THR A 110 -0.74 14.60 -19.06
C THR A 110 -1.10 16.05 -19.39
N LYS A 111 -0.47 16.60 -20.44
CA LYS A 111 -0.74 17.97 -20.92
C LYS A 111 -2.23 18.23 -21.18
N ARG A 112 -2.99 17.19 -21.59
CA ARG A 112 -4.43 17.33 -21.84
C ARG A 112 -5.23 17.44 -20.54
N VAL A 113 -4.91 16.64 -19.51
CA VAL A 113 -5.52 16.78 -18.18
C VAL A 113 -5.25 18.17 -17.62
N PHE A 114 -4.00 18.63 -17.68
CA PHE A 114 -3.62 19.95 -17.17
C PHE A 114 -4.36 21.10 -17.86
N LYS A 115 -4.46 21.07 -19.20
CA LYS A 115 -5.24 22.06 -19.96
C LYS A 115 -6.73 22.04 -19.61
N ASN A 116 -7.31 20.86 -19.44
CA ASN A 116 -8.71 20.73 -19.03
C ASN A 116 -8.93 21.31 -17.63
N LEU A 117 -8.02 21.05 -16.68
CA LEU A 117 -8.12 21.63 -15.33
C LEU A 117 -8.10 23.16 -15.35
N LYS A 118 -7.24 23.78 -16.17
CA LYS A 118 -7.29 25.24 -16.35
C LYS A 118 -8.67 25.72 -16.78
N LEU A 119 -9.25 25.09 -17.81
CA LEU A 119 -10.59 25.42 -18.28
C LEU A 119 -11.67 25.19 -17.21
N PHE A 120 -11.51 24.18 -16.36
CA PHE A 120 -12.47 23.89 -15.29
C PHE A 120 -12.43 24.92 -14.16
N MET A 121 -11.31 25.64 -14.00
CA MET A 121 -11.10 26.68 -12.99
C MET A 121 -11.37 28.10 -13.54
N GLU A 122 -11.55 28.26 -14.85
CA GLU A 122 -11.82 29.57 -15.47
C GLU A 122 -13.12 30.17 -14.95
N ASN A 123 -13.06 31.44 -14.55
CA ASN A 123 -14.19 32.23 -14.02
C ASN A 123 -14.84 31.63 -12.75
N LYS A 124 -14.09 30.85 -11.95
CA LYS A 124 -14.54 30.30 -10.67
C LYS A 124 -13.73 30.84 -9.49
N GLN A 125 -14.39 30.96 -8.35
CA GLN A 125 -13.82 31.25 -7.04
C GLN A 125 -13.30 29.98 -6.36
N GLY A 126 -12.48 30.13 -5.32
CA GLY A 126 -11.84 29.00 -4.61
C GLY A 126 -12.83 27.96 -4.06
N GLY A 127 -13.95 28.42 -3.50
CA GLY A 127 -14.98 27.55 -2.92
C GLY A 127 -15.93 26.90 -3.93
N GLU A 128 -15.81 27.18 -5.22
CA GLU A 128 -16.67 26.57 -6.23
C GLU A 128 -16.15 25.18 -6.66
N ASP A 129 -17.07 24.31 -7.07
CA ASP A 129 -16.74 22.96 -7.51
C ASP A 129 -15.84 22.96 -8.75
N LEU A 130 -14.76 22.18 -8.67
CA LEU A 130 -13.88 21.93 -9.80
C LEU A 130 -14.62 21.22 -10.93
N PHE A 131 -15.53 20.31 -10.58
CA PHE A 131 -16.33 19.51 -11.53
C PHE A 131 -17.82 19.89 -11.47
N ASP A 132 -18.17 21.10 -11.89
CA ASP A 132 -19.52 21.69 -11.81
C ASP A 132 -20.63 20.94 -12.58
N ARG A 133 -20.26 20.02 -13.49
CA ARG A 133 -21.22 19.24 -14.29
C ARG A 133 -21.14 17.74 -13.99
N LEU A 134 -20.54 17.36 -12.88
CA LEU A 134 -20.34 15.97 -12.50
C LEU A 134 -20.73 15.75 -11.04
N ASN A 135 -21.35 14.60 -10.76
CA ASN A 135 -21.48 14.09 -9.41
C ASN A 135 -21.22 12.57 -9.41
N THR A 136 -21.20 11.96 -8.22
CA THR A 136 -20.88 10.53 -8.08
C THR A 136 -21.93 9.62 -8.71
N THR A 137 -23.20 10.03 -8.74
CA THR A 137 -24.29 9.29 -9.39
C THR A 137 -24.06 9.21 -10.90
N LEU A 138 -23.76 10.35 -11.55
CA LEU A 138 -23.46 10.40 -12.98
C LEU A 138 -22.21 9.58 -13.33
N LEU A 139 -21.15 9.71 -12.53
CA LEU A 139 -19.93 8.93 -12.71
C LEU A 139 -20.19 7.42 -12.61
N ASN A 140 -20.90 6.97 -11.56
CA ASN A 140 -21.16 5.54 -11.37
C ASN A 140 -22.13 4.98 -12.42
N LYS A 141 -23.08 5.78 -12.91
CA LYS A 141 -23.96 5.39 -14.03
C LYS A 141 -23.15 5.14 -15.30
N TYR A 142 -22.21 6.02 -15.61
CA TYR A 142 -21.27 5.82 -16.71
C TYR A 142 -20.42 4.56 -16.50
N LEU A 143 -19.78 4.40 -15.35
CA LEU A 143 -18.96 3.23 -15.04
C LEU A 143 -19.74 1.91 -15.17
N SER A 144 -20.97 1.86 -14.68
CA SER A 144 -21.84 0.68 -14.79
C SER A 144 -22.16 0.32 -16.24
N SER A 145 -22.21 1.31 -17.15
CA SER A 145 -22.37 1.05 -18.59
C SER A 145 -21.11 0.47 -19.26
N LEU A 146 -19.92 0.67 -18.66
CA LEU A 146 -18.66 0.13 -19.18
C LEU A 146 -18.43 -1.32 -18.74
N MET A 147 -18.89 -1.66 -17.54
CA MET A 147 -18.85 -3.01 -16.98
C MET A 147 -19.95 -3.13 -15.89
N PRO A 148 -20.81 -4.17 -15.95
CA PRO A 148 -21.81 -4.41 -14.90
C PRO A 148 -21.19 -4.47 -13.50
N GLY A 149 -21.79 -3.76 -12.55
CA GLY A 149 -21.30 -3.68 -11.16
C GLY A 149 -20.10 -2.74 -10.94
N LEU A 150 -19.56 -2.12 -12.00
CA LEU A 150 -18.44 -1.20 -11.86
C LEU A 150 -18.87 0.13 -11.23
N THR A 151 -18.14 0.51 -10.19
CA THR A 151 -18.31 1.78 -9.48
C THR A 151 -16.94 2.37 -9.16
N ALA A 152 -16.88 3.65 -8.82
CA ALA A 152 -15.63 4.33 -8.49
C ALA A 152 -14.83 3.65 -7.36
N LYS A 153 -15.51 3.03 -6.39
CA LYS A 153 -14.85 2.26 -5.30
C LYS A 153 -14.07 1.05 -5.80
N VAL A 154 -14.50 0.43 -6.92
CA VAL A 154 -13.87 -0.77 -7.48
C VAL A 154 -12.44 -0.48 -7.93
N PHE A 155 -12.19 0.72 -8.48
CA PHE A 155 -10.83 1.14 -8.87
C PHE A 155 -9.87 1.14 -7.68
N ARG A 156 -10.28 1.58 -6.49
CA ARG A 156 -9.43 1.55 -5.30
C ARG A 156 -9.11 0.10 -4.88
N THR A 157 -10.08 -0.80 -4.93
CA THR A 157 -9.85 -2.23 -4.63
C THR A 157 -8.95 -2.89 -5.67
N TYR A 158 -9.18 -2.62 -6.96
CA TYR A 158 -8.37 -3.10 -8.07
C TYR A 158 -6.92 -2.62 -7.94
N ASN A 159 -6.71 -1.31 -7.83
CA ASN A 159 -5.37 -0.71 -7.71
C ASN A 159 -4.65 -1.23 -6.46
N ALA A 160 -5.33 -1.30 -5.32
CA ALA A 160 -4.73 -1.83 -4.10
C ALA A 160 -4.28 -3.30 -4.24
N SER A 161 -5.15 -4.14 -4.82
CA SER A 161 -4.86 -5.58 -4.97
C SER A 161 -3.77 -5.83 -6.01
N ILE A 162 -3.84 -5.19 -7.18
CA ILE A 162 -2.82 -5.37 -8.23
C ILE A 162 -1.45 -4.84 -7.77
N THR A 163 -1.41 -3.70 -7.07
CA THR A 163 -0.16 -3.17 -6.49
C THR A 163 0.41 -4.12 -5.46
N LEU A 164 -0.40 -4.72 -4.56
CA LEU A 164 0.12 -5.70 -3.61
C LEU A 164 0.75 -6.89 -4.36
N GLN A 165 0.05 -7.47 -5.33
CA GLN A 165 0.55 -8.63 -6.06
C GLN A 165 1.86 -8.32 -6.80
N GLN A 166 1.94 -7.17 -7.47
CA GLN A 166 3.15 -6.73 -8.16
C GLN A 166 4.30 -6.49 -7.18
N GLN A 167 4.06 -5.76 -6.09
CA GLN A 167 5.10 -5.47 -5.09
C GLN A 167 5.57 -6.74 -4.38
N LEU A 168 4.68 -7.71 -4.12
CA LEU A 168 5.10 -9.02 -3.61
C LEU A 168 5.96 -9.78 -4.63
N ARG A 169 5.67 -9.71 -5.93
CA ARG A 169 6.54 -10.31 -6.96
C ARG A 169 7.92 -9.67 -7.00
N GLU A 170 8.00 -8.35 -6.85
CA GLU A 170 9.25 -7.59 -6.93
C GLU A 170 10.10 -7.67 -5.65
N LEU A 171 9.46 -7.61 -4.47
CA LEU A 171 10.15 -7.48 -3.18
C LEU A 171 10.37 -8.80 -2.45
N SER A 172 9.67 -9.88 -2.83
CA SER A 172 9.84 -11.17 -2.15
C SER A 172 11.21 -11.73 -2.40
N ILE A 173 11.86 -12.16 -1.33
CA ILE A 173 13.18 -12.77 -1.37
C ILE A 173 13.08 -14.27 -1.00
N LYS A 174 13.89 -15.09 -1.68
CA LYS A 174 14.13 -16.47 -1.26
C LYS A 174 15.17 -16.46 -0.13
N SER A 175 14.72 -16.10 1.07
CA SER A 175 15.51 -16.17 2.31
C SER A 175 14.95 -17.27 3.20
N ASP A 176 15.77 -17.86 4.07
CA ASP A 176 15.29 -18.75 5.14
C ASP A 176 14.76 -17.94 6.35
N SER A 177 15.06 -16.64 6.41
CA SER A 177 14.62 -15.76 7.49
C SER A 177 13.15 -15.37 7.33
N LEU A 178 12.32 -15.89 8.22
CA LEU A 178 10.92 -15.45 8.35
C LEU A 178 10.81 -13.93 8.56
N ALA A 179 11.74 -13.32 9.30
CA ALA A 179 11.70 -11.88 9.57
C ALA A 179 11.81 -11.05 8.28
N GLU A 180 12.73 -11.42 7.40
CA GLU A 180 12.93 -10.69 6.14
C GLU A 180 11.76 -10.88 5.17
N LYS A 181 11.17 -12.10 5.10
CA LYS A 181 9.94 -12.35 4.33
C LYS A 181 8.79 -11.44 4.81
N LEU A 182 8.63 -11.31 6.13
CA LEU A 182 7.60 -10.44 6.71
C LEU A 182 7.87 -8.95 6.42
N LEU A 183 9.13 -8.52 6.44
CA LEU A 183 9.49 -7.15 6.04
C LEU A 183 9.15 -6.87 4.59
N ALA A 184 9.45 -7.81 3.68
CA ALA A 184 9.09 -7.70 2.26
C ALA A 184 7.56 -7.56 2.08
N TYR A 185 6.78 -8.40 2.77
CA TYR A 185 5.31 -8.30 2.76
C TYR A 185 4.83 -6.93 3.30
N ASN A 186 5.39 -6.47 4.41
CA ASN A 186 4.98 -5.20 5.01
C ASN A 186 5.34 -4.01 4.13
N ARG A 187 6.48 -4.03 3.43
CA ARG A 187 6.84 -3.03 2.40
C ARG A 187 5.86 -3.04 1.24
N ALA A 188 5.47 -4.21 0.74
CA ALA A 188 4.46 -4.32 -0.31
C ALA A 188 3.10 -3.76 0.12
N ASN A 189 2.64 -4.08 1.34
CA ASN A 189 1.41 -3.49 1.88
C ASN A 189 1.54 -1.98 2.16
N ARG A 190 2.74 -1.50 2.52
CA ARG A 190 3.00 -0.07 2.71
C ARG A 190 2.84 0.70 1.41
N ALA A 191 3.35 0.19 0.29
CA ALA A 191 3.14 0.80 -1.02
C ALA A 191 1.64 0.99 -1.32
N VAL A 192 0.82 -0.02 -0.99
CA VAL A 192 -0.64 0.07 -1.13
C VAL A 192 -1.25 1.11 -0.16
N ALA A 193 -0.80 1.13 1.09
CA ALA A 193 -1.27 2.09 2.08
C ALA A 193 -0.95 3.54 1.68
N ILE A 194 0.24 3.78 1.11
CA ILE A 194 0.64 5.08 0.55
C ILE A 194 -0.28 5.45 -0.62
N LEU A 195 -0.47 4.54 -1.59
CA LEU A 195 -1.38 4.75 -2.72
C LEU A 195 -2.79 5.13 -2.27
N CYS A 196 -3.30 4.48 -1.22
CA CYS A 196 -4.64 4.73 -0.69
C CYS A 196 -4.71 5.90 0.31
N ASN A 197 -3.62 6.62 0.56
CA ASN A 197 -3.49 7.66 1.57
C ASN A 197 -3.91 7.23 2.99
N HIS A 198 -3.55 6.00 3.40
CA HIS A 198 -3.79 5.48 4.75
C HIS A 198 -2.69 5.97 5.71
N GLN A 199 -2.80 7.24 6.09
CA GLN A 199 -1.88 7.87 7.03
C GLN A 199 -2.36 7.77 8.47
N ARG A 200 -1.43 7.92 9.41
CA ARG A 200 -1.70 8.12 10.84
C ARG A 200 -0.67 9.06 11.46
N ALA A 201 -1.05 9.72 12.53
CA ALA A 201 -0.07 10.44 13.35
C ALA A 201 0.96 9.46 13.95
N PRO A 202 2.24 9.86 14.08
CA PRO A 202 3.22 9.08 14.83
C PRO A 202 2.71 8.79 16.26
N PRO A 203 2.84 7.55 16.76
CA PRO A 203 2.49 7.25 18.15
C PRO A 203 3.29 8.13 19.12
N LYS A 204 2.64 8.61 20.20
CA LYS A 204 3.31 9.47 21.21
C LYS A 204 4.54 8.81 21.86
N THR A 205 4.54 7.49 21.96
CA THR A 205 5.62 6.68 22.56
C THR A 205 6.61 6.14 21.54
N PHE A 206 6.54 6.58 20.28
CA PHE A 206 7.33 6.03 19.19
C PHE A 206 8.84 6.17 19.43
N GLU A 207 9.30 7.39 19.72
CA GLU A 207 10.73 7.69 19.93
C GLU A 207 11.32 6.85 21.08
N GLN A 208 10.60 6.79 22.22
CA GLN A 208 11.01 5.97 23.35
C GLN A 208 11.06 4.47 22.99
N SER A 209 10.08 3.98 22.23
CA SER A 209 10.06 2.59 21.78
C SER A 209 11.21 2.25 20.83
N MET A 210 11.57 3.19 19.94
CA MET A 210 12.69 3.05 19.02
C MET A 210 14.03 3.10 19.75
N ALA A 211 14.23 4.03 20.67
CA ALA A 211 15.43 4.09 21.50
C ALA A 211 15.66 2.79 22.28
N ASN A 212 14.60 2.24 22.90
CA ASN A 212 14.65 0.95 23.60
C ASN A 212 14.98 -0.22 22.66
N LEU A 213 14.57 -0.17 21.40
CA LEU A 213 14.87 -1.20 20.41
C LEU A 213 16.32 -1.10 19.94
N HIS A 214 16.83 0.11 19.69
CA HIS A 214 18.22 0.34 19.33
C HIS A 214 19.19 -0.09 20.44
N ALA A 215 18.90 0.23 21.71
CA ALA A 215 19.70 -0.25 22.84
C ALA A 215 19.78 -1.80 22.89
N LYS A 216 18.69 -2.50 22.56
CA LYS A 216 18.69 -3.97 22.46
C LYS A 216 19.52 -4.48 21.28
N ILE A 217 19.48 -3.78 20.14
CA ILE A 217 20.30 -4.09 18.97
C ILE A 217 21.78 -3.94 19.32
N ASP A 218 22.17 -2.84 19.95
CA ASP A 218 23.56 -2.56 20.31
C ASP A 218 24.10 -3.60 21.30
N HIS A 219 23.32 -3.93 22.34
CA HIS A 219 23.68 -5.00 23.26
C HIS A 219 23.84 -6.36 22.56
N ARG A 220 23.00 -6.68 21.57
CA ARG A 220 23.16 -7.92 20.79
C ARG A 220 24.35 -7.89 19.85
N LYS A 221 24.73 -6.73 19.31
CA LYS A 221 25.98 -6.56 18.55
C LYS A 221 27.21 -6.85 19.41
N GLU A 222 27.23 -6.37 20.65
CA GLU A 222 28.31 -6.67 21.61
C GLU A 222 28.41 -8.17 21.89
N GLN A 223 27.28 -8.84 22.17
CA GLN A 223 27.26 -10.28 22.40
C GLN A 223 27.69 -11.08 21.18
N LEU A 224 27.29 -10.66 19.97
CA LEU A 224 27.73 -11.28 18.72
C LEU A 224 29.24 -11.11 18.52
N ALA A 225 29.80 -9.93 18.82
CA ALA A 225 31.24 -9.68 18.74
C ALA A 225 32.01 -10.59 19.70
N LEU A 226 31.53 -10.75 20.93
CA LEU A 226 32.11 -11.68 21.90
C LEU A 226 32.04 -13.13 21.41
N ALA A 227 30.86 -13.60 20.97
CA ALA A 227 30.68 -14.96 20.47
C ALA A 227 31.57 -15.26 19.24
N ARG A 228 31.75 -14.28 18.34
CA ARG A 228 32.65 -14.39 17.19
C ARG A 228 34.13 -14.48 17.63
N SER A 229 34.52 -13.72 18.66
CA SER A 229 35.86 -13.82 19.26
C SER A 229 36.12 -15.20 19.85
N GLU A 230 35.19 -15.72 20.65
CA GLU A 230 35.29 -17.06 21.25
C GLU A 230 35.32 -18.17 20.17
N LEU A 231 34.53 -18.03 19.10
CA LEU A 231 34.57 -18.95 17.97
C LEU A 231 35.92 -18.91 17.26
N LYS A 232 36.52 -17.72 17.10
CA LYS A 232 37.85 -17.56 16.49
C LYS A 232 38.92 -18.25 17.34
N GLN A 233 38.83 -18.16 18.66
CA GLN A 233 39.73 -18.86 19.57
C GLN A 233 39.55 -20.38 19.48
N ALA A 234 38.31 -20.88 19.57
CA ALA A 234 38.02 -22.31 19.44
C ALA A 234 38.49 -22.89 18.10
N LYS A 235 38.40 -22.12 16.99
CA LYS A 235 38.94 -22.52 15.68
C LYS A 235 40.47 -22.67 15.69
N LYS A 236 41.19 -21.85 16.46
CA LYS A 236 42.65 -21.96 16.58
C LYS A 236 43.04 -23.18 17.41
N GLU A 237 42.36 -23.41 18.53
CA GLU A 237 42.60 -24.55 19.42
C GLU A 237 42.26 -25.89 18.76
N ALA A 238 41.21 -25.93 17.94
CA ALA A 238 40.81 -27.11 17.18
C ALA A 238 41.59 -27.33 15.86
N LYS A 239 42.58 -26.47 15.54
CA LYS A 239 43.30 -26.54 14.25
C LYS A 239 44.26 -27.73 14.22
N GLY A 240 44.03 -28.68 13.33
CA GLY A 240 44.90 -29.85 13.14
C GLY A 240 44.73 -30.95 14.18
N THR A 241 43.70 -30.88 15.03
CA THR A 241 43.36 -31.91 16.02
C THR A 241 42.06 -32.62 15.66
N THR A 242 42.03 -33.93 15.87
CA THR A 242 40.85 -34.80 15.76
C THR A 242 40.22 -35.10 17.13
N ASP A 243 40.55 -34.34 18.18
CA ASP A 243 39.92 -34.50 19.49
C ASP A 243 38.42 -34.14 19.41
N ASP A 244 37.58 -35.16 19.60
CA ASP A 244 36.12 -35.07 19.60
C ASP A 244 35.59 -33.99 20.57
N LYS A 245 36.26 -33.77 21.72
CA LYS A 245 35.84 -32.74 22.69
C LYS A 245 36.04 -31.33 22.14
N LEU A 246 37.18 -31.08 21.49
CA LEU A 246 37.48 -29.78 20.90
C LEU A 246 36.59 -29.50 19.67
N GLN A 247 36.30 -30.51 18.87
CA GLN A 247 35.34 -30.39 17.77
C GLN A 247 33.92 -30.10 18.27
N ALA A 248 33.48 -30.75 19.36
CA ALA A 248 32.19 -30.47 19.97
C ALA A 248 32.08 -29.02 20.51
N VAL A 249 33.15 -28.50 21.12
CA VAL A 249 33.22 -27.10 21.57
C VAL A 249 33.13 -26.12 20.39
N LEU A 250 33.87 -26.41 19.31
CA LEU A 250 33.83 -25.60 18.09
C LEU A 250 32.41 -25.52 17.50
N GLU A 251 31.73 -26.66 17.37
CA GLU A 251 30.35 -26.71 16.86
C GLU A 251 29.37 -25.97 17.78
N ARG A 252 29.52 -26.09 19.11
CA ARG A 252 28.71 -25.33 20.06
C ARG A 252 28.89 -23.82 19.88
N LYS A 253 30.12 -23.33 19.69
CA LYS A 253 30.40 -21.91 19.46
C LYS A 253 29.92 -21.42 18.09
N LYS A 254 30.00 -22.24 17.04
CA LYS A 254 29.41 -21.92 15.72
C LYS A 254 27.89 -21.73 15.85
N ARG A 255 27.19 -22.67 16.50
CA ARG A 255 25.75 -22.56 16.76
C ARG A 255 25.39 -21.35 17.62
N ALA A 256 26.24 -20.97 18.58
CA ALA A 256 26.04 -19.77 19.38
C ALA A 256 26.10 -18.50 18.52
N VAL A 257 27.11 -18.37 17.65
CA VAL A 257 27.23 -17.25 16.71
C VAL A 257 26.02 -17.17 15.79
N GLN A 258 25.63 -18.29 15.17
CA GLN A 258 24.47 -18.34 14.27
C GLN A 258 23.18 -17.85 14.98
N ARG A 259 22.92 -18.32 16.20
CA ARG A 259 21.76 -17.86 16.99
C ARG A 259 21.81 -16.37 17.30
N CYS A 260 23.00 -15.83 17.61
CA CYS A 260 23.16 -14.40 17.84
C CYS A 260 22.92 -13.58 16.56
N GLU A 261 23.38 -14.07 15.41
CA GLU A 261 23.15 -13.44 14.10
C GLU A 261 21.66 -13.42 13.74
N GLU A 262 20.95 -14.54 13.89
CA GLU A 262 19.51 -14.65 13.65
C GLU A 262 18.69 -13.71 14.57
N GLN A 263 19.06 -13.63 15.85
CA GLN A 263 18.42 -12.74 16.80
C GLN A 263 18.66 -11.26 16.48
N LEU A 264 19.90 -10.91 16.10
CA LEU A 264 20.25 -9.55 15.71
C LEU A 264 19.47 -9.14 14.45
N LEU A 265 19.48 -9.98 13.41
CA LEU A 265 18.75 -9.75 12.17
C LEU A 265 17.26 -9.48 12.45
N ARG A 266 16.63 -10.28 13.33
CA ARG A 266 15.23 -10.10 13.70
C ARG A 266 14.96 -8.73 14.35
N LEU A 267 15.86 -8.26 15.21
CA LEU A 267 15.73 -6.95 15.86
C LEU A 267 15.94 -5.81 14.88
N GLU A 268 16.94 -5.91 14.01
CA GLU A 268 17.23 -4.91 12.97
C GLU A 268 16.06 -4.78 11.99
N VAL A 269 15.54 -5.92 11.49
CA VAL A 269 14.33 -5.96 10.65
C VAL A 269 13.13 -5.33 11.37
N GLN A 270 12.94 -5.62 12.66
CA GLN A 270 11.85 -5.03 13.44
C GLN A 270 12.00 -3.51 13.57
N ALA A 271 13.22 -3.00 13.72
CA ALA A 271 13.48 -1.57 13.79
C ALA A 271 13.16 -0.90 12.45
N THR A 272 13.64 -1.47 11.34
CA THR A 272 13.32 -1.01 9.99
C THR A 272 11.82 -0.98 9.72
N ASP A 273 11.11 -2.08 10.02
CA ASP A 273 9.66 -2.17 9.79
C ASP A 273 8.88 -1.12 10.60
N ARG A 274 9.31 -0.84 11.84
CA ARG A 274 8.68 0.18 12.68
C ARG A 274 8.92 1.60 12.16
N GLU A 275 10.16 1.91 11.79
CA GLU A 275 10.53 3.23 11.29
C GLU A 275 9.80 3.56 10.00
N GLU A 276 9.86 2.66 9.03
CA GLU A 276 9.22 2.86 7.74
C GLU A 276 7.68 2.92 7.84
N ASN A 277 7.07 2.38 8.91
CA ASN A 277 5.62 2.43 9.17
C ASN A 277 5.21 3.48 10.23
N LYS A 278 6.10 4.39 10.64
CA LYS A 278 5.84 5.41 11.68
C LYS A 278 4.52 6.15 11.46
N GLN A 279 4.28 6.59 10.22
CA GLN A 279 3.12 7.40 9.84
C GLN A 279 2.12 6.66 8.93
N ILE A 280 2.28 5.35 8.73
CA ILE A 280 1.46 4.58 7.78
C ILE A 280 0.57 3.56 8.51
N ALA A 281 -0.71 3.50 8.13
CA ALA A 281 -1.69 2.58 8.69
C ALA A 281 -1.95 1.38 7.75
N LEU A 282 -1.26 0.27 8.02
CA LEU A 282 -1.33 -0.95 7.20
C LEU A 282 -2.61 -1.79 7.38
N GLY A 283 -3.36 -1.57 8.46
CA GLY A 283 -4.53 -2.41 8.80
C GLY A 283 -5.71 -2.19 7.86
N THR A 284 -5.95 -0.94 7.47
CA THR A 284 -7.11 -0.55 6.65
C THR A 284 -7.05 -1.12 5.24
N SER A 285 -5.88 -1.11 4.59
CA SER A 285 -5.66 -1.76 3.30
C SER A 285 -5.92 -3.27 3.41
N LYS A 286 -5.26 -3.91 4.39
CA LYS A 286 -5.31 -5.35 4.63
C LYS A 286 -6.71 -5.91 4.87
N LEU A 287 -7.58 -5.15 5.55
CA LEU A 287 -8.93 -5.61 5.88
C LEU A 287 -9.94 -5.44 4.73
N ASN A 288 -9.78 -4.42 3.89
CA ASN A 288 -10.87 -3.93 3.05
C ASN A 288 -10.56 -3.84 1.55
N TYR A 289 -9.28 -3.70 1.16
CA TYR A 289 -8.89 -3.36 -0.21
C TYR A 289 -7.99 -4.39 -0.88
N LEU A 290 -7.36 -5.27 -0.11
CA LEU A 290 -6.48 -6.32 -0.62
C LEU A 290 -7.26 -7.64 -0.77
N ASP A 291 -7.27 -8.22 -1.96
CA ASP A 291 -7.79 -9.58 -2.15
C ASP A 291 -6.99 -10.55 -1.25
N PRO A 292 -7.62 -11.19 -0.25
CA PRO A 292 -6.92 -12.03 0.70
C PRO A 292 -6.24 -13.24 0.05
N ARG A 293 -6.71 -13.67 -1.13
CA ARG A 293 -6.13 -14.79 -1.88
C ARG A 293 -4.70 -14.48 -2.34
N ILE A 294 -4.37 -13.23 -2.63
CA ILE A 294 -2.99 -12.80 -2.93
C ILE A 294 -2.07 -13.15 -1.75
N SER A 295 -2.52 -12.83 -0.54
CA SER A 295 -1.72 -13.04 0.68
C SER A 295 -1.64 -14.52 1.05
N VAL A 296 -2.73 -15.28 0.85
CA VAL A 296 -2.76 -16.73 1.07
C VAL A 296 -1.81 -17.44 0.10
N ALA A 297 -1.88 -17.12 -1.20
CA ALA A 297 -0.99 -17.70 -2.21
C ALA A 297 0.48 -17.38 -1.92
N TRP A 298 0.78 -16.12 -1.56
CA TRP A 298 2.11 -15.72 -1.15
C TRP A 298 2.62 -16.49 0.07
N CYS A 299 1.79 -16.65 1.11
CA CYS A 299 2.15 -17.42 2.31
C CYS A 299 2.48 -18.89 1.96
N LYS A 300 1.68 -19.52 1.08
CA LYS A 300 1.94 -20.89 0.61
C LYS A 300 3.24 -20.99 -0.18
N ASN A 301 3.50 -20.05 -1.09
CA ASN A 301 4.72 -20.07 -1.92
C ASN A 301 6.00 -19.80 -1.12
N MET A 302 5.92 -18.95 -0.09
CA MET A 302 7.08 -18.51 0.69
C MET A 302 7.26 -19.30 1.98
N ASP A 303 6.44 -20.33 2.24
CA ASP A 303 6.41 -21.09 3.49
C ASP A 303 6.33 -20.16 4.73
N VAL A 304 5.40 -19.20 4.67
CA VAL A 304 5.14 -18.26 5.76
C VAL A 304 3.84 -18.65 6.46
N PRO A 305 3.84 -18.88 7.78
CA PRO A 305 2.61 -19.20 8.50
C PRO A 305 1.62 -18.04 8.41
N LEU A 306 0.39 -18.32 7.98
CA LEU A 306 -0.61 -17.30 7.70
C LEU A 306 -0.95 -16.45 8.93
N GLU A 307 -0.81 -16.99 10.14
CA GLU A 307 -1.00 -16.27 11.39
C GLU A 307 0.00 -15.13 11.63
N LYS A 308 1.13 -15.13 10.92
CA LYS A 308 2.07 -14.00 10.91
C LYS A 308 1.58 -12.84 10.08
N ILE A 309 0.70 -13.11 9.11
CA ILE A 309 0.04 -12.10 8.29
C ILE A 309 -1.31 -11.74 8.91
N TYR A 310 -2.24 -12.68 9.02
CA TYR A 310 -3.58 -12.43 9.54
C TYR A 310 -3.70 -12.85 11.00
N ASN A 311 -4.17 -11.94 11.86
CA ASN A 311 -4.59 -12.29 13.21
C ASN A 311 -5.85 -13.18 13.18
N LYS A 312 -6.31 -13.68 14.33
CA LYS A 312 -7.47 -14.58 14.43
C LYS A 312 -8.71 -14.03 13.70
N THR A 313 -9.09 -12.79 14.02
CA THR A 313 -10.25 -12.12 13.41
C THR A 313 -10.17 -12.04 11.89
N LEU A 314 -9.00 -11.74 11.33
CA LEU A 314 -8.80 -11.70 9.88
C LEU A 314 -8.84 -13.10 9.24
N ARG A 315 -8.30 -14.12 9.92
CA ARG A 315 -8.41 -15.50 9.44
C ARG A 315 -9.85 -16.00 9.44
N ASP A 316 -10.63 -15.63 10.45
CA ASP A 316 -12.06 -15.98 10.53
C ASP A 316 -12.83 -15.27 9.40
N LYS A 317 -12.59 -13.97 9.16
CA LYS A 317 -13.20 -13.21 8.06
C LYS A 317 -12.86 -13.78 6.69
N PHE A 318 -11.60 -14.14 6.48
CA PHE A 318 -11.08 -14.61 5.20
C PHE A 318 -11.01 -16.13 5.07
N ALA A 319 -11.75 -16.87 5.90
CA ALA A 319 -11.77 -18.34 5.85
C ALA A 319 -12.06 -18.86 4.44
N TRP A 320 -13.00 -18.21 3.73
CA TRP A 320 -13.33 -18.53 2.34
C TRP A 320 -12.09 -18.52 1.42
N ALA A 321 -11.26 -17.48 1.52
CA ALA A 321 -10.04 -17.34 0.72
C ALA A 321 -8.98 -18.36 1.14
N ILE A 322 -8.84 -18.63 2.44
CA ILE A 322 -7.84 -19.57 2.96
C ILE A 322 -8.08 -20.98 2.42
N HIS A 323 -9.34 -21.42 2.39
CA HIS A 323 -9.70 -22.76 1.95
C HIS A 323 -9.63 -22.94 0.43
N MET A 324 -10.02 -21.93 -0.36
CA MET A 324 -10.16 -22.07 -1.82
C MET A 324 -8.92 -21.71 -2.64
N THR A 325 -7.93 -21.02 -2.05
CA THR A 325 -6.83 -20.43 -2.82
C THR A 325 -5.69 -21.40 -3.05
N ASN A 326 -5.27 -21.54 -4.30
CA ASN A 326 -4.05 -22.28 -4.67
C ASN A 326 -2.81 -21.36 -4.69
N PRO A 327 -1.59 -21.92 -4.58
CA PRO A 327 -0.36 -21.12 -4.59
C PRO A 327 -0.13 -20.32 -5.89
N ASP A 328 -0.69 -20.78 -7.01
CA ASP A 328 -0.60 -20.15 -8.33
C ASP A 328 -1.63 -19.03 -8.57
N PHE A 329 -2.41 -18.65 -7.54
CA PHE A 329 -3.44 -17.63 -7.69
C PHE A 329 -2.89 -16.29 -8.21
N GLU A 330 -3.51 -15.81 -9.28
CA GLU A 330 -3.29 -14.50 -9.87
C GLU A 330 -4.58 -13.67 -9.81
N PHE A 331 -4.45 -12.45 -9.27
CA PHE A 331 -5.56 -11.49 -9.16
C PHE A 331 -5.71 -10.83 -10.52
#